data_AF-A0A162JKS7-F1
#
_entry.id   AF-A0A162JKS7-F1
#
_cell.length_a   1.000
_cell.length_b   1.000
_cell.length_c   1.000
_cell.angle_alpha   90.00
_cell.angle_beta   90.00
_cell.angle_gamma   90.00
#
_symmetry.space_group_name_H-M   'P 1'
#
loop_
_entity.id
_entity.type
_entity.pdbx_description
1 polymer ?
#
loop_
_entity_poly.entity_id
_entity_poly.type
_entity_poly.pdbx_seq_one_letter_code
_entity_poly.pdbx_strand_id
1 'polypeptide(L)'
;MVCDATDSVRDQMMRHEPGFKTFFSAYLNEIANFDLQNAFLEEEKQSQLFRMFAHVSLTRDPRAVRDMVPEKVWANQPPDPEIVKWEEERAVLKQGRYRVAGSEHEDRIRVLTDDIRNKRTQNERRVVKEYREYYFYNRPTWDIEAQARGEMEEEYEQPAIDLTIPERARLAEILCLQPDGWTEEDLFQRRVEAIDLMVALCDKKETGRTSRTQRPATVEAFIKQESPGSDTLSEPDLVLDPFPLLMGPTQCPDCIGDEQMPDEARRFKYCRLPVLNDHFDDTHLARREAAARRGETIWCGHPKCRQEKFDHVDHFRVHVEEIHGVSLRDSAQVAKRRQRQAERLEKKRKGRQQKKAAMRAVAKS
;
A
#
# COMPACT_ATOMS: atom_id res chain seq x y z
N MET A 1 -8.23 -44.87 32.04
CA MET A 1 -8.66 -43.46 32.09
C MET A 1 -8.89 -43.02 30.66
N VAL A 2 -10.13 -43.12 30.20
CA VAL A 2 -10.49 -42.79 28.81
C VAL A 2 -10.88 -41.33 28.82
N CYS A 3 -9.92 -40.43 28.52
CA CYS A 3 -10.30 -39.10 28.08
C CYS A 3 -11.05 -39.27 26.75
N ASP A 4 -12.30 -38.80 26.66
CA ASP A 4 -13.14 -38.75 25.44
C ASP A 4 -12.56 -37.91 24.29
N ALA A 5 -11.27 -37.56 24.34
CA ALA A 5 -10.54 -36.96 23.24
C ALA A 5 -10.28 -38.02 22.15
N THR A 6 -10.50 -37.66 20.89
CA THR A 6 -10.11 -38.53 19.76
C THR A 6 -8.60 -38.72 19.75
N ASP A 7 -8.13 -39.84 19.19
CA ASP A 7 -6.70 -40.14 19.11
C ASP A 7 -5.91 -39.02 18.41
N SER A 8 -6.51 -38.39 17.40
CA SER A 8 -5.95 -37.21 16.72
C SER A 8 -5.75 -35.99 17.63
N VAL A 9 -6.67 -35.70 18.55
CA VAL A 9 -6.56 -34.57 19.50
C VAL A 9 -5.52 -34.91 20.59
N ARG A 10 -5.50 -36.18 21.02
CA ARG A 10 -4.52 -36.68 21.99
C ARG A 10 -3.10 -36.61 21.43
N ASP A 11 -2.90 -37.02 20.18
CA ASP A 11 -1.61 -36.99 19.50
C ASP A 11 -1.14 -35.57 19.17
N GLN A 12 -2.07 -34.69 18.76
CA GLN A 12 -1.76 -33.27 18.52
C GLN A 12 -1.24 -32.57 19.78
N MET A 13 -1.87 -32.81 20.93
CA MET A 13 -1.56 -32.10 22.18
C MET A 13 -0.40 -32.74 22.96
N MET A 14 -0.35 -34.06 23.03
CA MET A 14 0.66 -34.79 23.83
C MET A 14 1.91 -35.18 23.02
N ARG A 15 1.89 -35.01 21.69
CA ARG A 15 3.01 -35.29 20.76
C ARG A 15 3.58 -36.71 20.90
N HIS A 16 2.70 -37.70 21.07
CA HIS A 16 3.11 -39.09 21.36
C HIS A 16 3.77 -39.81 20.18
N GLU A 17 3.54 -39.42 18.92
CA GLU A 17 4.20 -40.02 17.75
C GLU A 17 5.17 -39.06 17.01
N PRO A 18 6.49 -39.33 17.03
CA PRO A 18 7.49 -38.53 16.30
C PRO A 18 7.38 -38.58 14.77
N GLY A 19 6.75 -39.63 14.22
CA GLY A 19 6.69 -39.91 12.77
C GLY A 19 5.66 -39.08 12.01
N PHE A 20 4.73 -38.43 12.71
CA PHE A 20 3.58 -37.74 12.12
C PHE A 20 3.72 -36.21 12.05
N LYS A 21 4.88 -35.65 12.41
CA LYS A 21 5.13 -34.20 12.47
C LYS A 21 4.75 -33.42 11.20
N THR A 22 4.87 -34.02 10.03
CA THR A 22 4.63 -33.35 8.73
C THR A 22 3.14 -33.19 8.41
N PHE A 23 2.28 -34.10 8.85
CA PHE A 23 0.85 -34.03 8.58
C PHE A 23 0.13 -33.08 9.55
N PHE A 24 0.46 -33.17 10.85
CA PHE A 24 -0.17 -32.35 11.89
C PHE A 24 0.21 -30.87 11.80
N SER A 25 1.46 -30.53 11.42
CA SER A 25 1.88 -29.12 11.30
C SER A 25 1.36 -28.41 10.06
N ALA A 26 0.99 -29.16 9.01
CA ALA A 26 0.54 -28.57 7.74
C ALA A 26 -0.99 -28.50 7.62
N TYR A 27 -1.74 -29.38 8.30
CA TYR A 27 -3.18 -29.56 8.06
C TYR A 27 -4.08 -29.47 9.29
N LEU A 28 -3.54 -29.52 10.51
CA LEU A 28 -4.32 -29.34 11.73
C LEU A 28 -4.04 -27.95 12.31
N ASN A 29 -5.11 -27.25 12.71
CA ASN A 29 -4.99 -25.96 13.40
C ASN A 29 -4.11 -26.13 14.64
N GLU A 30 -3.12 -25.24 14.86
CA GLU A 30 -2.25 -25.30 16.04
C GLU A 30 -3.04 -25.20 17.36
N ILE A 31 -4.25 -24.65 17.31
CA ILE A 31 -5.16 -24.48 18.45
C ILE A 31 -6.14 -25.66 18.49
N ALA A 32 -6.08 -26.44 19.58
CA ALA A 32 -7.03 -27.51 19.82
C ALA A 32 -8.32 -26.96 20.45
N ASN A 33 -9.46 -27.18 19.78
CA ASN A 33 -10.79 -26.81 20.27
C ASN A 33 -11.34 -27.84 21.27
N PHE A 34 -10.55 -28.23 22.28
CA PHE A 34 -10.96 -29.24 23.26
C PHE A 34 -10.46 -28.89 24.65
N ASP A 35 -11.39 -28.86 25.60
CA ASP A 35 -11.14 -28.58 27.01
C ASP A 35 -10.56 -29.82 27.72
N LEU A 36 -9.24 -29.99 27.59
CA LEU A 36 -8.50 -31.10 28.19
C LEU A 36 -8.50 -31.05 29.72
N GLN A 37 -8.50 -29.86 30.30
CA GLN A 37 -8.44 -29.70 31.75
C GLN A 37 -9.72 -30.26 32.38
N ASN A 38 -10.88 -29.80 31.93
CA ASN A 38 -12.15 -30.28 32.48
C ASN A 38 -12.44 -31.72 32.02
N ALA A 39 -12.01 -32.11 30.83
CA ALA A 39 -12.08 -33.53 30.42
C ALA A 39 -11.18 -34.46 31.25
N PHE A 40 -10.08 -33.97 31.81
CA PHE A 40 -9.21 -34.72 32.73
C PHE A 40 -9.76 -34.72 34.16
N LEU A 41 -10.35 -33.61 34.60
CA LEU A 41 -10.98 -33.45 35.90
C LEU A 41 -12.38 -34.09 35.98
N GLU A 42 -12.88 -34.67 34.88
CA GLU A 42 -14.24 -35.21 34.75
C GLU A 42 -15.35 -34.16 35.01
N GLU A 43 -15.04 -32.89 34.73
CA GLU A 43 -15.94 -31.74 34.87
C GLU A 43 -16.59 -31.37 33.52
N GLU A 44 -17.64 -30.55 33.57
CA GLU A 44 -18.32 -30.09 32.35
C GLU A 44 -17.37 -29.28 31.46
N LYS A 45 -17.23 -29.70 30.20
CA LYS A 45 -16.35 -29.07 29.22
C LYS A 45 -16.85 -27.67 28.89
N GLN A 46 -16.01 -26.66 29.10
CA GLN A 46 -16.29 -25.27 28.78
C GLN A 46 -16.02 -24.98 27.29
N SER A 47 -16.62 -25.78 26.42
CA SER A 47 -16.45 -25.70 24.96
C SER A 47 -16.80 -24.33 24.38
N GLN A 48 -17.75 -23.62 25.01
CA GLN A 48 -18.15 -22.25 24.66
C GLN A 48 -17.03 -21.24 24.93
N LEU A 49 -16.37 -21.32 26.09
CA LEU A 49 -15.23 -20.46 26.44
C LEU A 49 -14.04 -20.73 25.52
N PHE A 50 -13.71 -22.00 25.27
CA PHE A 50 -12.64 -22.35 24.32
C PHE A 50 -12.95 -21.90 22.90
N ARG A 51 -14.21 -21.98 22.46
CA ARG A 51 -14.64 -21.42 21.16
C ARG A 51 -14.46 -19.90 21.14
N MET A 52 -14.77 -19.21 22.24
CA MET A 52 -14.56 -17.77 22.39
C MET A 52 -13.06 -17.40 22.35
N PHE A 53 -12.20 -18.18 23.02
CA PHE A 53 -10.74 -17.96 23.06
C PHE A 53 -10.03 -18.37 21.76
N ALA A 54 -10.48 -19.43 21.10
CA ALA A 54 -9.98 -19.85 19.79
C ALA A 54 -10.37 -18.85 18.68
N HIS A 55 -11.49 -18.15 18.87
CA HIS A 55 -11.89 -16.99 18.09
C HIS A 55 -11.41 -15.66 18.70
N VAL A 56 -10.36 -15.64 19.53
CA VAL A 56 -9.59 -14.39 19.75
C VAL A 56 -9.07 -14.02 18.37
N SER A 57 -9.88 -13.21 17.71
CA SER A 57 -9.61 -12.59 16.45
C SER A 57 -8.20 -12.06 16.55
N LEU A 58 -7.44 -12.20 15.46
CA LEU A 58 -6.17 -11.53 15.27
C LEU A 58 -6.46 -10.02 15.21
N THR A 59 -6.93 -9.46 16.32
CA THR A 59 -7.44 -8.12 16.45
C THR A 59 -6.22 -7.26 16.38
N ARG A 60 -6.20 -6.41 15.36
CA ARG A 60 -5.18 -5.40 15.22
C ARG A 60 -5.31 -4.50 16.44
N ASP A 61 -4.32 -4.54 17.33
CA ASP A 61 -4.21 -3.55 18.41
C ASP A 61 -4.31 -2.15 17.77
N PRO A 62 -5.35 -1.35 18.08
CA PRO A 62 -5.57 -0.05 17.46
C PRO A 62 -4.44 0.92 17.84
N ARG A 63 -3.77 0.68 18.97
CA ARG A 63 -2.61 1.44 19.46
C ARG A 63 -1.34 1.12 18.68
N ALA A 64 -1.29 -0.03 17.99
CA ALA A 64 -0.15 -0.48 17.19
C ALA A 64 -0.15 0.11 15.77
N VAL A 65 -0.22 1.44 15.69
CA VAL A 65 -0.17 2.17 14.42
C VAL A 65 1.20 2.08 13.76
N ARG A 66 1.24 2.30 12.44
CA ARG A 66 2.49 2.29 11.66
C ARG A 66 3.49 3.33 12.18
N ASP A 67 3.00 4.49 12.60
CA ASP A 67 3.82 5.60 13.10
C ASP A 67 3.69 5.72 14.63
N MET A 68 4.02 4.63 15.34
CA MET A 68 3.92 4.57 16.81
C MET A 68 5.06 5.26 17.56
N VAL A 69 6.12 5.69 16.85
CA VAL A 69 7.31 6.28 17.47
C VAL A 69 7.08 7.76 17.78
N PRO A 70 7.12 8.20 19.05
CA PRO A 70 6.93 9.59 19.43
C PRO A 70 8.01 10.51 18.83
N GLU A 71 7.63 11.74 18.52
CA GLU A 71 8.56 12.77 18.00
C GLU A 71 9.78 12.99 18.91
N LYS A 72 9.60 12.84 20.23
CA LYS A 72 10.70 12.94 21.21
C LYS A 72 11.77 11.87 20.98
N VAL A 73 11.38 10.65 20.60
CA VAL A 73 12.32 9.56 20.30
C VAL A 73 13.11 9.88 19.03
N TRP A 74 12.43 10.42 18.01
CA TRP A 74 13.10 10.88 16.79
C TRP A 74 14.07 12.04 17.04
N ALA A 75 13.68 13.01 17.86
CA ALA A 75 14.50 14.17 18.21
C ALA A 75 15.77 13.79 18.99
N ASN A 76 15.68 12.73 19.80
CA ASN A 76 16.81 12.24 20.61
C ASN A 76 17.74 11.29 19.84
N GLN A 77 17.42 10.94 18.60
CA GLN A 77 18.25 10.01 17.82
C GLN A 77 19.53 10.71 17.35
N PRO A 78 20.73 10.22 17.73
CA PRO A 78 21.96 10.80 17.24
C PRO A 78 22.10 10.60 15.72
N PRO A 79 22.71 11.56 15.00
CA PRO A 79 22.98 11.40 13.58
C PRO A 79 23.91 10.20 13.34
N ASP A 80 23.57 9.37 12.36
CA ASP A 80 24.39 8.20 12.02
C ASP A 80 25.74 8.66 11.46
N PRO A 81 26.88 8.22 12.03
CA PRO A 81 28.20 8.67 11.63
C PRO A 81 28.54 8.29 10.18
N GLU A 82 27.98 7.22 9.62
CA GLU A 82 28.18 6.87 8.21
C GLU A 82 27.44 7.84 7.28
N ILE A 83 26.23 8.26 7.66
CA ILE A 83 25.44 9.24 6.90
C ILE A 83 26.19 10.57 6.85
N VAL A 84 26.67 11.05 8.00
CA VAL A 84 27.43 12.32 8.10
C VAL A 84 28.67 12.26 7.21
N LYS A 85 29.47 11.18 7.31
CA LYS A 85 30.66 10.97 6.46
C LYS A 85 30.32 10.99 4.96
N TRP A 86 29.25 10.31 4.56
CA TRP A 86 28.84 10.30 3.14
C TRP A 86 28.30 11.65 2.67
N GLU A 87 27.66 12.43 3.55
CA GLU A 87 27.20 13.78 3.23
C GLU A 87 28.38 14.74 3.04
N GLU A 88 29.41 14.64 3.89
CA GLU A 88 30.67 15.38 3.74
C GLU A 88 31.41 14.98 2.46
N GLU A 89 31.59 13.69 2.20
CA GLU A 89 32.20 13.18 0.96
C GLU A 89 31.44 13.70 -0.27
N ARG A 90 30.10 13.66 -0.22
CA ARG A 90 29.25 14.17 -1.29
C ARG A 90 29.38 15.69 -1.47
N ALA A 91 29.53 16.45 -0.39
CA ALA A 91 29.70 17.90 -0.44
C ALA A 91 31.05 18.27 -1.07
N VAL A 92 32.13 17.59 -0.68
CA VAL A 92 33.48 17.75 -1.25
C VAL A 92 33.47 17.43 -2.75
N LEU A 93 32.89 16.29 -3.15
CA LEU A 93 32.83 15.90 -4.56
C LEU A 93 31.95 16.84 -5.40
N LYS A 94 30.94 17.48 -4.79
CA LYS A 94 30.10 18.47 -5.47
C LYS A 94 30.79 19.81 -5.65
N GLN A 95 31.73 20.19 -4.78
CA GLN A 95 32.42 21.49 -4.81
C GLN A 95 31.44 22.69 -4.95
N GLY A 96 30.28 22.62 -4.29
CA GLY A 96 29.22 23.64 -4.37
C GLY A 96 28.40 23.66 -5.67
N ARG A 97 28.67 22.76 -6.64
CA ARG A 97 27.88 22.68 -7.88
C ARG A 97 26.50 22.07 -7.64
N TYR A 98 25.46 22.77 -8.07
CA TYR A 98 24.08 22.28 -7.99
C TYR A 98 23.79 21.18 -9.03
N ARG A 99 24.34 21.31 -10.24
CA ARG A 99 24.23 20.30 -11.31
C ARG A 99 25.46 19.40 -11.31
N VAL A 100 25.22 18.10 -11.18
CA VAL A 100 26.25 17.05 -11.14
C VAL A 100 26.45 16.40 -12.52
N ALA A 101 25.59 16.71 -13.50
CA ALA A 101 25.68 16.14 -14.84
C ALA A 101 26.97 16.58 -15.54
N GLY A 102 27.79 15.62 -15.95
CA GLY A 102 29.05 15.89 -16.67
C GLY A 102 30.26 16.16 -15.77
N SER A 103 30.16 15.99 -14.44
CA SER A 103 31.35 15.97 -13.58
C SER A 103 32.03 14.60 -13.60
N GLU A 104 33.35 14.58 -13.39
CA GLU A 104 34.12 13.33 -13.28
C GLU A 104 33.61 12.43 -12.14
N HIS A 105 33.09 13.05 -11.08
CA HIS A 105 32.57 12.36 -9.89
C HIS A 105 31.06 12.09 -9.95
N GLU A 106 30.40 12.24 -11.11
CA GLU A 106 28.95 12.11 -11.22
C GLU A 106 28.45 10.75 -10.71
N ASP A 107 29.12 9.67 -11.11
CA ASP A 107 28.73 8.31 -10.74
C ASP A 107 28.88 8.07 -9.23
N ARG A 108 29.97 8.58 -8.64
CA ARG A 108 30.22 8.47 -7.20
C ARG A 108 29.20 9.27 -6.38
N ILE A 109 28.89 10.50 -6.78
CA ILE A 109 27.88 11.35 -6.12
C ILE A 109 26.49 10.71 -6.17
N ARG A 110 26.13 10.07 -7.28
CA ARG A 110 24.86 9.33 -7.41
C ARG A 110 24.79 8.15 -6.46
N VAL A 111 25.86 7.36 -6.37
CA VAL A 111 25.95 6.23 -5.43
C VAL A 111 25.84 6.70 -3.98
N LEU A 112 26.59 7.73 -3.59
CA LEU A 112 26.50 8.31 -2.24
C LEU A 112 25.09 8.81 -1.93
N THR A 113 24.41 9.43 -2.90
CA THR A 113 23.03 9.89 -2.71
C THR A 113 22.06 8.72 -2.48
N ASP A 114 22.18 7.64 -3.27
CA ASP A 114 21.38 6.44 -3.10
C ASP A 114 21.71 5.74 -1.75
N ASP A 115 22.99 5.69 -1.36
CA ASP A 115 23.44 5.10 -0.09
C ASP A 115 22.92 5.87 1.12
N ILE A 116 23.02 7.20 1.13
CA ILE A 116 22.47 8.08 2.17
C ILE A 116 20.96 7.82 2.31
N ARG A 117 20.24 7.78 1.19
CA ARG A 117 18.79 7.51 1.19
C ARG A 117 18.48 6.14 1.78
N ASN A 118 19.18 5.10 1.34
CA ASN A 118 18.96 3.74 1.80
C ASN A 118 19.26 3.59 3.29
N LYS A 119 20.35 4.20 3.77
CA LYS A 119 20.74 4.15 5.19
C LYS A 119 19.77 4.93 6.07
N ARG A 120 19.26 6.09 5.62
CA ARG A 120 18.16 6.79 6.31
C ARG A 120 16.93 5.91 6.47
N THR A 121 16.47 5.30 5.36
CA THR A 121 15.33 4.38 5.40
C THR A 121 15.61 3.14 6.28
N GLN A 122 16.84 2.63 6.29
CA GLN A 122 17.23 1.52 7.17
C GLN A 122 17.18 1.94 8.64
N ASN A 123 17.72 3.11 8.98
CA ASN A 123 17.72 3.63 10.34
C ASN A 123 16.31 3.92 10.83
N GLU A 124 15.47 4.55 10.01
CA GLU A 124 14.04 4.73 10.29
C GLU A 124 13.35 3.39 10.59
N ARG A 125 13.53 2.39 9.73
CA ARG A 125 12.96 1.04 9.94
C ARG A 125 13.47 0.39 11.22
N ARG A 126 14.75 0.57 11.55
CA ARG A 126 15.35 0.03 12.78
C ARG A 126 14.73 0.69 14.01
N VAL A 127 14.64 2.02 14.05
CA VAL A 127 14.05 2.76 15.17
C VAL A 127 12.58 2.38 15.34
N VAL A 128 11.80 2.30 14.26
CA VAL A 128 10.40 1.85 14.33
C VAL A 128 10.31 0.44 14.89
N LYS A 129 11.20 -0.47 14.47
CA LYS A 129 11.23 -1.85 14.97
C LYS A 129 11.59 -1.91 16.46
N GLU A 130 12.68 -1.27 16.87
CA GLU A 130 13.16 -1.26 18.26
C GLU A 130 12.13 -0.63 19.20
N TYR A 131 11.54 0.50 18.80
CA TYR A 131 10.51 1.15 19.60
C TYR A 131 9.24 0.29 19.66
N ARG A 132 8.87 -0.39 18.57
CA ARG A 132 7.73 -1.32 18.56
C ARG A 132 7.95 -2.46 19.56
N GLU A 133 9.13 -3.07 19.53
CA GLU A 133 9.51 -4.13 20.48
C GLU A 133 9.49 -3.60 21.93
N TYR A 134 10.08 -2.43 22.18
CA TYR A 134 10.06 -1.76 23.47
C TYR A 134 8.63 -1.47 23.95
N TYR A 135 7.78 -0.93 23.08
CA TYR A 135 6.40 -0.60 23.40
C TYR A 135 5.63 -1.85 23.81
N PHE A 136 5.65 -2.90 23.00
CA PHE A 136 4.90 -4.13 23.31
C PHE A 136 5.45 -4.87 24.52
N TYR A 137 6.75 -4.79 24.78
CA TYR A 137 7.35 -5.38 25.98
C TYR A 137 6.90 -4.68 27.26
N ASN A 138 6.87 -3.34 27.26
CA ASN A 138 6.56 -2.56 28.46
C ASN A 138 5.07 -2.27 28.64
N ARG A 139 4.27 -2.35 27.56
CA ARG A 139 2.84 -1.99 27.60
C ARG A 139 2.05 -2.73 28.68
N PRO A 140 2.16 -4.06 28.85
CA PRO A 140 1.44 -4.75 29.93
C PRO A 140 1.77 -4.20 31.31
N THR A 141 3.03 -3.79 31.53
CA THR A 141 3.45 -3.19 32.81
C THR A 141 2.79 -1.83 33.00
N TRP A 142 2.77 -0.99 31.97
CA TRP A 142 2.10 0.32 32.03
C TRP A 142 0.59 0.20 32.26
N ASP A 143 -0.06 -0.79 31.65
CA ASP A 143 -1.49 -1.03 31.84
C ASP A 143 -1.79 -1.46 33.29
N ILE A 144 -0.97 -2.35 33.89
CA ILE A 144 -1.08 -2.73 35.31
C ILE A 144 -0.88 -1.53 36.24
N GLU A 145 0.14 -0.71 35.97
CA GLU A 145 0.42 0.49 36.75
C GLU A 145 -0.69 1.54 36.62
N ALA A 146 -1.28 1.71 35.44
CA ALA A 146 -2.42 2.60 35.19
C ALA A 146 -3.65 2.14 35.98
N GLN A 147 -3.97 0.85 35.93
CA GLN A 147 -5.04 0.26 36.74
C GLN A 147 -4.81 0.48 38.23
N ALA A 148 -3.56 0.31 38.72
CA ALA A 148 -3.21 0.56 40.11
C ALA A 148 -3.37 2.04 40.53
N ARG A 149 -3.19 2.99 39.60
CA ARG A 149 -3.47 4.42 39.80
C ARG A 149 -4.96 4.77 39.71
N GLY A 150 -5.82 3.82 39.34
CA GLY A 150 -7.24 4.06 39.10
C GLY A 150 -7.52 4.82 37.79
N GLU A 151 -6.57 4.79 36.85
CA GLU A 151 -6.79 5.33 35.51
C GLU A 151 -7.75 4.39 34.76
N MET A 152 -8.77 4.97 34.10
CA MET A 152 -9.71 4.20 33.27
C MET A 152 -8.95 3.58 32.10
N GLU A 153 -9.19 2.31 31.84
CA GLU A 153 -8.67 1.62 30.67
C GLU A 153 -9.15 2.35 29.40
N GLU A 154 -8.23 2.70 28.49
CA GLU A 154 -8.62 3.41 27.27
C GLU A 154 -9.53 2.49 26.44
N GLU A 155 -10.73 2.98 26.12
CA GLU A 155 -11.73 2.24 25.38
C GLU A 155 -11.20 1.83 24.00
N TYR A 156 -11.46 0.59 23.60
CA TYR A 156 -11.11 0.10 22.26
C TYR A 156 -12.02 0.78 21.23
N GLU A 157 -11.45 1.69 20.45
CA GLU A 157 -12.13 2.26 19.28
C GLU A 157 -11.91 1.35 18.06
N GLN A 158 -13.00 0.79 17.54
CA GLN A 158 -12.93 0.01 16.32
C GLN A 158 -12.57 0.92 15.13
N PRO A 159 -11.52 0.60 14.36
CA PRO A 159 -11.09 1.46 13.26
C PRO A 159 -12.18 1.55 12.20
N ALA A 160 -12.44 2.77 11.72
CA ALA A 160 -13.37 3.01 10.63
C ALA A 160 -12.91 2.28 9.35
N ILE A 161 -13.87 1.70 8.62
CA ILE A 161 -13.63 1.06 7.33
C ILE A 161 -13.50 2.15 6.26
N ASP A 162 -12.30 2.72 6.13
CA ASP A 162 -11.96 3.69 5.08
C ASP A 162 -11.37 2.95 3.87
N LEU A 163 -12.25 2.35 3.06
CA LEU A 163 -11.89 1.63 1.84
C LEU A 163 -12.54 2.31 0.63
N THR A 164 -11.72 2.69 -0.35
CA THR A 164 -12.17 3.38 -1.57
C THR A 164 -12.95 2.48 -2.53
N ILE A 165 -12.77 1.16 -2.44
CA ILE A 165 -13.49 0.20 -3.28
C ILE A 165 -14.73 -0.24 -2.51
N PRO A 166 -15.95 0.06 -3.01
CA PRO A 166 -17.19 -0.18 -2.27
C PRO A 166 -17.42 -1.67 -2.03
N GLU A 167 -17.05 -2.54 -2.98
CA GLU A 167 -17.17 -3.99 -2.82
C GLU A 167 -16.31 -4.49 -1.64
N ARG A 168 -15.12 -3.90 -1.47
CA ARG A 168 -14.22 -4.25 -0.36
C ARG A 168 -14.69 -3.66 0.97
N ALA A 169 -15.23 -2.44 0.97
CA ALA A 169 -15.84 -1.83 2.15
C ALA A 169 -16.98 -2.71 2.67
N ARG A 170 -17.86 -3.15 1.76
CA ARG A 170 -18.98 -4.01 2.11
C ARG A 170 -18.55 -5.41 2.57
N LEU A 171 -17.54 -6.01 1.93
CA LEU A 171 -16.96 -7.26 2.42
C LEU A 171 -16.39 -7.11 3.83
N ALA A 172 -15.73 -6.00 4.14
CA ALA A 172 -15.21 -5.74 5.47
C ALA A 172 -16.34 -5.61 6.50
N GLU A 173 -17.46 -4.98 6.16
CA GLU A 173 -18.65 -4.97 7.04
C GLU A 173 -19.14 -6.39 7.32
N ILE A 174 -19.37 -7.21 6.27
CA ILE A 174 -19.91 -8.56 6.43
C ILE A 174 -18.96 -9.49 7.21
N LEU A 175 -17.65 -9.37 6.97
CA LEU A 175 -16.66 -10.29 7.53
C LEU A 175 -16.12 -9.84 8.89
N CYS A 176 -16.06 -8.53 9.15
CA CYS A 176 -15.47 -7.99 10.39
C CYS A 176 -16.53 -7.48 11.38
N LEU A 177 -17.76 -7.18 10.94
CA LEU A 177 -18.86 -6.71 11.78
C LEU A 177 -20.02 -7.70 11.67
N GLN A 178 -19.96 -8.81 12.41
CA GLN A 178 -21.04 -9.79 12.50
C GLN A 178 -21.79 -9.60 13.84
N PRO A 179 -22.98 -9.00 13.85
CA PRO A 179 -23.87 -8.98 15.00
C PRO A 179 -24.21 -10.39 15.49
N ASP A 180 -24.32 -10.54 16.81
CA ASP A 180 -24.58 -11.83 17.47
C ASP A 180 -26.02 -12.37 17.25
N GLY A 181 -26.91 -11.56 16.68
CA GLY A 181 -28.36 -11.83 16.59
C GLY A 181 -28.88 -12.25 15.22
N TRP A 182 -28.04 -12.74 14.32
CA TRP A 182 -28.48 -13.10 12.96
C TRP A 182 -29.27 -14.42 12.93
N THR A 183 -30.34 -14.43 12.12
CA THR A 183 -31.07 -15.66 11.78
C THR A 183 -30.27 -16.52 10.80
N GLU A 184 -30.65 -17.80 10.65
CA GLU A 184 -30.01 -18.68 9.66
C GLU A 184 -30.19 -18.16 8.23
N GLU A 185 -31.38 -17.61 7.91
CA GLU A 185 -31.66 -16.96 6.64
C GLU A 185 -30.78 -15.73 6.41
N ASP A 186 -30.59 -14.87 7.42
CA ASP A 186 -29.72 -13.70 7.32
C ASP A 186 -28.26 -14.12 7.08
N LEU A 187 -27.78 -15.12 7.81
CA LEU A 187 -26.44 -15.69 7.64
C LEU A 187 -26.24 -16.22 6.21
N PHE A 188 -27.23 -16.94 5.69
CA PHE A 188 -27.19 -17.46 4.33
C PHE A 188 -27.13 -16.32 3.31
N GLN A 189 -28.00 -15.31 3.45
CA GLN A 189 -28.04 -14.16 2.54
C GLN A 189 -26.72 -13.38 2.54
N ARG A 190 -26.12 -13.17 3.72
CA ARG A 190 -24.82 -12.48 3.84
C ARG A 190 -23.67 -13.28 3.25
N ARG A 191 -23.72 -14.61 3.31
CA ARG A 191 -22.73 -15.47 2.65
C ARG A 191 -22.84 -15.37 1.14
N VAL A 192 -24.05 -15.38 0.59
CA VAL A 192 -24.27 -15.17 -0.85
C VAL A 192 -23.77 -13.78 -1.26
N GLU A 193 -24.15 -12.73 -0.53
CA GLU A 193 -23.67 -11.36 -0.77
C GLU A 193 -22.13 -11.28 -0.72
N ALA A 194 -21.49 -11.93 0.26
CA ALA A 194 -20.03 -11.98 0.34
C ALA A 194 -19.39 -12.69 -0.86
N ILE A 195 -19.97 -13.79 -1.36
CA ILE A 195 -19.48 -14.48 -2.56
C ILE A 195 -19.58 -13.56 -3.77
N ASP A 196 -20.75 -12.94 -3.98
CA ASP A 196 -20.98 -12.03 -5.11
C ASP A 196 -20.02 -10.84 -5.06
N LEU A 197 -19.78 -10.28 -3.88
CA LEU A 197 -18.81 -9.19 -3.70
C LEU A 197 -17.37 -9.64 -3.92
N MET A 198 -17.00 -10.86 -3.51
CA MET A 198 -15.67 -11.41 -3.80
C MET A 198 -15.45 -11.59 -5.30
N VAL A 199 -16.48 -12.04 -6.02
CA VAL A 199 -16.45 -12.15 -7.49
C VAL A 199 -16.33 -10.76 -8.13
N ALA A 200 -17.18 -9.82 -7.72
CA ALA A 200 -17.16 -8.45 -8.24
C ALA A 200 -15.81 -7.74 -7.97
N LEU A 201 -15.20 -7.99 -6.81
CA LEU A 201 -13.91 -7.42 -6.43
C LEU A 201 -12.75 -7.90 -7.34
N CYS A 202 -12.81 -9.13 -7.87
CA CYS A 202 -11.79 -9.65 -8.80
C CYS A 202 -11.68 -8.79 -10.08
N ASP A 203 -12.76 -8.13 -10.48
CA ASP A 203 -12.77 -7.25 -11.64
C ASP A 203 -12.35 -5.82 -11.32
N LYS A 204 -12.00 -5.51 -10.06
CA LYS A 204 -11.55 -4.18 -9.61
C LYS A 204 -10.04 -4.11 -9.46
N LYS A 205 -9.48 -2.93 -9.73
CA LYS A 205 -8.07 -2.60 -9.51
C LYS A 205 -7.93 -1.74 -8.27
N GLU A 206 -7.08 -2.20 -7.35
CA GLU A 206 -6.63 -1.37 -6.24
C GLU A 206 -5.73 -0.25 -6.77
N THR A 207 -6.27 0.97 -6.78
CA THR A 207 -5.46 2.15 -6.98
C THR A 207 -4.63 2.32 -5.72
N GLY A 208 -3.31 2.18 -5.82
CA GLY A 208 -2.42 2.25 -4.67
C GLY A 208 -2.75 3.45 -3.79
N ARG A 209 -2.78 3.26 -2.45
CA ARG A 209 -3.13 4.31 -1.47
C ARG A 209 -2.36 5.58 -1.79
N THR A 210 -3.02 6.55 -2.41
CA THR A 210 -2.38 7.84 -2.64
C THR A 210 -2.21 8.46 -1.28
N SER A 211 -1.00 8.90 -0.94
CA SER A 211 -0.69 9.53 0.36
C SER A 211 -1.57 10.73 0.70
N ARG A 212 -2.38 11.22 -0.27
CA ARG A 212 -3.36 12.30 -0.07
C ARG A 212 -4.61 11.86 0.68
N THR A 213 -5.00 10.59 0.61
CA THR A 213 -6.17 10.06 1.34
C THR A 213 -5.88 9.87 2.83
N GLN A 214 -4.60 9.95 3.24
CA GLN A 214 -4.18 9.88 4.65
C GLN A 214 -3.74 11.24 5.18
N ARG A 215 -4.56 12.29 5.02
CA ARG A 215 -4.51 13.36 6.02
C ARG A 215 -5.32 12.87 7.22
N PRO A 216 -4.68 12.51 8.36
CA PRO A 216 -5.45 12.38 9.57
C PRO A 216 -6.16 13.71 9.82
N ALA A 217 -7.44 13.65 10.17
CA ALA A 217 -8.20 14.79 10.65
C ALA A 217 -7.55 15.25 11.96
N THR A 218 -6.54 16.10 11.88
CA THR A 218 -5.93 16.73 13.03
C THR A 218 -5.93 18.23 12.77
N VAL A 219 -6.81 18.89 13.54
CA VAL A 219 -6.90 20.35 13.76
C VAL A 219 -7.50 21.18 12.62
N GLU A 220 -8.79 21.00 12.35
CA GLU A 220 -9.64 22.14 11.95
C GLU A 220 -10.29 22.72 13.21
N ALA A 221 -9.53 23.54 13.91
CA ALA A 221 -10.05 24.36 15.00
C ALA A 221 -9.64 25.82 14.74
N PHE A 222 -10.67 26.63 14.47
CA PHE A 222 -10.72 28.09 14.53
C PHE A 222 -9.91 28.90 13.50
N ILE A 223 -10.57 29.28 12.40
CA ILE A 223 -10.75 30.72 12.10
C ILE A 223 -12.21 30.93 11.67
N LYS A 224 -12.99 31.46 12.63
CA LYS A 224 -14.27 32.14 12.39
C LYS A 224 -13.95 33.47 11.72
N GLN A 225 -14.52 33.77 10.56
CA GLN A 225 -14.99 35.13 10.24
C GLN A 225 -16.24 35.04 9.35
N GLU A 226 -17.31 35.65 9.82
CA GLU A 226 -18.61 35.78 9.16
C GLU A 226 -18.61 36.96 8.16
N SER A 227 -19.10 36.69 6.94
CA SER A 227 -20.06 37.48 6.11
C SER A 227 -19.75 38.93 5.66
N PRO A 228 -20.52 39.53 4.69
CA PRO A 228 -21.65 39.03 3.90
C PRO A 228 -21.63 39.32 2.37
N GLY A 229 -22.46 38.59 1.62
CA GLY A 229 -23.32 39.17 0.57
C GLY A 229 -22.80 39.23 -0.87
N SER A 230 -23.30 38.34 -1.73
CA SER A 230 -23.90 38.74 -3.02
C SER A 230 -24.68 37.56 -3.58
N ASP A 231 -26.00 37.69 -3.57
CA ASP A 231 -26.92 36.90 -4.37
C ASP A 231 -26.53 37.01 -5.84
N THR A 232 -26.25 35.88 -6.48
CA THR A 232 -26.46 35.71 -7.93
C THR A 232 -26.79 34.25 -8.19
N LEU A 233 -28.09 34.02 -8.30
CA LEU A 233 -28.77 33.09 -9.20
C LEU A 233 -28.11 31.73 -9.40
N SER A 234 -28.74 30.72 -8.78
CA SER A 234 -28.61 29.30 -9.10
C SER A 234 -28.73 29.07 -10.61
N GLU A 235 -27.59 28.82 -11.26
CA GLU A 235 -27.55 28.10 -12.52
C GLU A 235 -27.97 26.64 -12.24
N PRO A 236 -28.85 26.04 -13.05
CA PRO A 236 -29.33 24.68 -12.82
C PRO A 236 -28.15 23.69 -12.90
N ASP A 237 -28.18 22.67 -12.03
CA ASP A 237 -27.31 21.49 -12.05
C ASP A 237 -27.25 20.88 -13.47
N LEU A 238 -26.35 21.39 -14.30
CA LEU A 238 -25.89 20.68 -15.47
C LEU A 238 -25.14 19.48 -14.91
N VAL A 239 -25.71 18.28 -15.09
CA VAL A 239 -25.00 17.02 -14.89
C VAL A 239 -23.73 17.09 -15.74
N LEU A 240 -22.63 17.52 -15.14
CA LEU A 240 -21.33 17.57 -15.79
C LEU A 240 -21.01 16.12 -16.12
N ASP A 241 -21.06 15.81 -17.41
CA ASP A 241 -20.64 14.52 -17.93
C ASP A 241 -19.32 14.11 -17.25
N PRO A 242 -19.29 13.01 -16.46
CA PRO A 242 -18.12 12.63 -15.69
C PRO A 242 -16.89 12.34 -16.57
N PHE A 243 -17.12 11.99 -17.84
CA PHE A 243 -16.12 11.60 -18.83
C PHE A 243 -16.35 12.35 -20.15
N PRO A 244 -16.11 13.68 -20.17
CA PRO A 244 -16.28 14.49 -21.36
C PRO A 244 -15.28 14.06 -22.45
N LEU A 245 -15.72 14.14 -23.71
CA LEU A 245 -14.88 13.74 -24.85
C LEU A 245 -13.58 14.56 -24.91
N LEU A 246 -13.67 15.86 -24.64
CA LEU A 246 -12.53 16.73 -24.45
C LEU A 246 -12.04 16.59 -23.00
N MET A 247 -10.85 16.02 -22.84
CA MET A 247 -10.27 15.74 -21.53
C MET A 247 -9.49 16.94 -20.99
N GLY A 248 -9.22 16.93 -19.69
CA GLY A 248 -8.22 17.82 -19.12
C GLY A 248 -6.82 17.48 -19.67
N PRO A 249 -5.96 18.48 -19.94
CA PRO A 249 -4.68 18.29 -20.63
C PRO A 249 -3.67 17.40 -19.87
N THR A 250 -3.93 17.13 -18.59
CA THR A 250 -3.11 16.28 -17.72
C THR A 250 -3.85 15.04 -17.22
N GLN A 251 -4.93 14.62 -17.87
CA GLN A 251 -5.61 13.34 -17.61
C GLN A 251 -5.09 12.24 -18.52
N CYS A 252 -5.08 11.00 -18.03
CA CYS A 252 -4.61 9.87 -18.82
C CYS A 252 -5.73 9.28 -19.69
N PRO A 253 -5.55 9.19 -21.02
CA PRO A 253 -6.56 8.69 -21.96
C PRO A 253 -6.88 7.19 -21.78
N ASP A 254 -5.99 6.44 -21.13
CA ASP A 254 -6.20 5.01 -20.84
C ASP A 254 -6.86 4.81 -19.47
N CYS A 255 -6.41 5.53 -18.44
CA CYS A 255 -6.97 5.43 -17.10
C CYS A 255 -8.43 5.87 -17.02
N ILE A 256 -8.83 6.88 -17.79
CA ILE A 256 -10.22 7.36 -17.82
C ILE A 256 -11.20 6.27 -18.29
N GLY A 257 -10.71 5.35 -19.13
CA GLY A 257 -11.43 4.23 -19.70
C GLY A 257 -11.54 2.99 -18.83
N ASP A 258 -10.72 2.90 -17.79
CA ASP A 258 -10.54 1.68 -17.02
C ASP A 258 -11.63 1.54 -15.96
N GLU A 259 -12.71 0.84 -16.30
CA GLU A 259 -13.87 0.59 -15.42
C GLU A 259 -13.52 -0.23 -14.16
N GLN A 260 -12.33 -0.85 -14.15
CA GLN A 260 -11.83 -1.56 -12.98
C GLN A 260 -11.40 -0.60 -11.86
N MET A 261 -11.18 0.69 -12.18
CA MET A 261 -10.79 1.73 -11.23
C MET A 261 -12.00 2.56 -10.76
N PRO A 262 -11.97 3.11 -9.53
CA PRO A 262 -13.00 4.04 -9.06
C PRO A 262 -12.97 5.34 -9.88
N ASP A 263 -14.11 6.02 -9.99
CA ASP A 263 -14.28 7.20 -10.84
C ASP A 263 -13.31 8.34 -10.51
N GLU A 264 -12.98 8.54 -9.24
CA GLU A 264 -11.99 9.54 -8.82
C GLU A 264 -10.60 9.26 -9.40
N ALA A 265 -10.19 7.99 -9.42
CA ALA A 265 -8.90 7.59 -9.95
C ALA A 265 -8.87 7.63 -11.47
N ARG A 266 -9.98 7.28 -12.13
CA ARG A 266 -10.16 7.43 -13.58
C ARG A 266 -10.04 8.90 -14.01
N ARG A 267 -10.52 9.82 -13.18
CA ARG A 267 -10.50 11.28 -13.42
C ARG A 267 -9.23 11.96 -12.92
N PHE A 268 -8.24 11.21 -12.41
CA PHE A 268 -7.03 11.76 -11.82
C PHE A 268 -6.28 12.71 -12.77
N LYS A 269 -5.95 13.89 -12.27
CA LYS A 269 -5.18 14.92 -12.98
C LYS A 269 -3.74 14.93 -12.48
N TYR A 270 -2.80 14.67 -13.38
CA TYR A 270 -1.39 14.83 -13.07
C TYR A 270 -1.04 16.31 -12.90
N CYS A 271 -0.06 16.59 -12.06
CA CYS A 271 0.36 17.97 -11.80
C CYS A 271 0.96 18.66 -13.03
N ARG A 272 1.55 17.89 -13.97
CA ARG A 272 2.20 18.41 -15.19
C ARG A 272 2.14 17.39 -16.32
N LEU A 273 2.09 17.87 -17.57
CA LEU A 273 2.07 17.03 -18.78
C LEU A 273 3.25 16.05 -18.90
N PRO A 274 4.51 16.40 -18.53
CA PRO A 274 5.61 15.43 -18.57
C PRO A 274 5.42 14.26 -17.59
N VAL A 275 4.77 14.49 -16.44
CA VAL A 275 4.49 13.45 -15.45
C VAL A 275 3.40 12.52 -15.94
N LEU A 276 2.35 13.06 -16.57
CA LEU A 276 1.35 12.25 -17.26
C LEU A 276 2.01 11.36 -18.33
N ASN A 277 2.87 11.95 -19.15
CA ASN A 277 3.54 11.20 -20.21
C ASN A 277 4.50 10.13 -19.65
N ASP A 278 5.17 10.38 -18.53
CA ASP A 278 5.94 9.33 -17.84
C ASP A 278 5.05 8.17 -17.40
N HIS A 279 3.90 8.48 -16.77
CA HIS A 279 2.93 7.46 -16.39
C HIS A 279 2.44 6.66 -17.60
N PHE A 280 2.04 7.33 -18.69
CA PHE A 280 1.55 6.67 -19.90
C PHE A 280 2.61 5.77 -20.54
N ASP A 281 3.84 6.27 -20.69
CA ASP A 281 4.96 5.52 -21.26
C ASP A 281 5.33 4.29 -20.43
N ASP A 282 5.28 4.40 -19.10
CA ASP A 282 5.69 3.33 -18.19
C ASP A 282 4.58 2.29 -17.95
N THR A 283 3.30 2.70 -18.03
CA THR A 283 2.16 1.85 -17.63
C THR A 283 1.43 1.26 -18.84
N HIS A 284 1.23 2.05 -19.90
CA HIS A 284 0.28 1.72 -20.97
C HIS A 284 0.96 1.47 -22.32
N LEU A 285 2.02 2.22 -22.62
CA LEU A 285 2.66 2.21 -23.94
C LEU A 285 3.20 0.82 -24.34
N ALA A 286 3.83 0.09 -23.41
CA ALA A 286 4.43 -1.21 -23.70
C ALA A 286 3.39 -2.24 -24.20
N ARG A 287 2.17 -2.22 -23.63
CA ARG A 287 1.06 -3.08 -24.06
C ARG A 287 0.61 -2.73 -25.48
N ARG A 288 0.48 -1.44 -25.78
CA ARG A 288 0.06 -0.94 -27.11
C ARG A 288 1.10 -1.25 -28.19
N GLU A 289 2.39 -1.03 -27.90
CA GLU A 289 3.47 -1.41 -28.81
C GLU A 289 3.51 -2.93 -29.06
N ALA A 290 3.23 -3.74 -28.04
CA ALA A 290 3.16 -5.18 -28.20
C ALA A 290 1.97 -5.63 -29.06
N ALA A 291 0.81 -4.98 -28.91
CA ALA A 291 -0.36 -5.21 -29.76
C ALA A 291 -0.05 -4.88 -31.23
N ALA A 292 0.48 -3.68 -31.50
CA ALA A 292 0.91 -3.29 -32.85
C ALA A 292 1.92 -4.28 -33.46
N ARG A 293 2.91 -4.76 -32.68
CA ARG A 293 3.88 -5.76 -33.15
C ARG A 293 3.26 -7.12 -33.50
N ARG A 294 2.17 -7.50 -32.83
CA ARG A 294 1.41 -8.73 -33.13
C ARG A 294 0.39 -8.54 -34.26
N GLY A 295 0.27 -7.34 -34.82
CA GLY A 295 -0.79 -7.01 -35.78
C GLY A 295 -2.18 -6.95 -35.14
N GLU A 296 -2.25 -6.80 -33.82
CA GLU A 296 -3.52 -6.62 -33.10
C GLU A 296 -3.93 -5.15 -33.17
N THR A 297 -5.23 -4.92 -33.34
CA THR A 297 -5.81 -3.58 -33.33
C THR A 297 -5.66 -2.92 -31.96
N ILE A 298 -5.22 -1.67 -31.96
CA ILE A 298 -5.15 -0.80 -30.80
C ILE A 298 -6.47 -0.03 -30.67
N TRP A 299 -6.99 0.07 -29.46
CA TRP A 299 -8.28 0.72 -29.18
C TRP A 299 -8.09 2.01 -28.35
N CYS A 300 -8.99 2.97 -28.51
CA CYS A 300 -9.05 4.10 -27.59
C CYS A 300 -9.62 3.65 -26.23
N GLY A 301 -8.97 4.07 -25.13
CA GLY A 301 -9.45 3.80 -23.79
C GLY A 301 -10.70 4.60 -23.43
N HIS A 302 -10.90 5.77 -24.04
CA HIS A 302 -11.99 6.67 -23.66
C HIS A 302 -13.38 6.02 -23.82
N PRO A 303 -14.30 6.12 -22.82
CA PRO A 303 -15.61 5.46 -22.88
C PRO A 303 -16.43 5.77 -24.13
N LYS A 304 -16.28 7.00 -24.65
CA LYS A 304 -16.98 7.47 -25.86
C LYS A 304 -16.33 7.09 -27.19
N CYS A 305 -15.12 6.50 -27.18
CA CYS A 305 -14.34 6.18 -28.38
C CYS A 305 -13.99 4.69 -28.46
N ARG A 306 -14.71 3.82 -27.75
CA ARG A 306 -14.43 2.37 -27.69
C ARG A 306 -14.44 1.65 -29.04
N GLN A 307 -15.07 2.26 -30.06
CA GLN A 307 -15.18 1.69 -31.39
C GLN A 307 -14.02 2.08 -32.31
N GLU A 308 -13.21 3.07 -31.92
CA GLU A 308 -12.09 3.57 -32.69
C GLU A 308 -10.92 2.60 -32.65
N LYS A 309 -10.42 2.26 -33.84
CA LYS A 309 -9.42 1.22 -34.09
C LYS A 309 -8.20 1.81 -34.78
N PHE A 310 -7.02 1.47 -34.29
CA PHE A 310 -5.76 1.94 -34.82
C PHE A 310 -4.79 0.78 -35.06
N ASP A 311 -4.12 0.77 -36.20
CA ASP A 311 -3.09 -0.23 -36.51
C ASP A 311 -1.71 0.17 -35.95
N HIS A 312 -1.50 1.48 -35.76
CA HIS A 312 -0.25 2.03 -35.28
C HIS A 312 -0.46 2.96 -34.07
N VAL A 313 0.51 2.94 -33.15
CA VAL A 313 0.51 3.77 -31.94
C VAL A 313 0.49 5.26 -32.28
N ASP A 314 1.13 5.67 -33.39
CA ASP A 314 1.14 7.07 -33.81
C ASP A 314 -0.23 7.57 -34.26
N HIS A 315 -1.04 6.75 -34.93
CA HIS A 315 -2.44 7.10 -35.25
C HIS A 315 -3.28 7.27 -33.99
N PHE A 316 -3.08 6.41 -33.00
CA PHE A 316 -3.72 6.56 -31.70
C PHE A 316 -3.30 7.87 -31.02
N ARG A 317 -2.03 8.28 -31.07
CA ARG A 317 -1.55 9.54 -30.48
C ARG A 317 -2.22 10.76 -31.12
N VAL A 318 -2.33 10.77 -32.46
CA VAL A 318 -3.02 11.85 -33.19
C VAL A 318 -4.49 11.92 -32.77
N HIS A 319 -5.18 10.78 -32.70
CA HIS A 319 -6.57 10.74 -32.21
C HIS A 319 -6.70 11.32 -30.79
N VAL A 320 -5.81 10.96 -29.87
CA VAL A 320 -5.84 11.48 -28.49
C VAL A 320 -5.61 12.99 -28.45
N GLU A 321 -4.73 13.52 -29.31
CA GLU A 321 -4.48 14.96 -29.37
C GLU A 321 -5.67 15.72 -29.98
N GLU A 322 -6.22 15.25 -31.10
CA GLU A 322 -7.29 15.93 -31.83
C GLU A 322 -8.66 15.80 -31.15
N ILE A 323 -8.99 14.61 -30.64
CA ILE A 323 -10.32 14.32 -30.07
C ILE A 323 -10.35 14.59 -28.57
N HIS A 324 -9.29 14.24 -27.85
CA HIS A 324 -9.23 14.36 -26.39
C HIS A 324 -8.44 15.57 -25.88
N GLY A 325 -7.70 16.27 -26.73
CA GLY A 325 -6.93 17.46 -26.35
C GLY A 325 -5.70 17.14 -25.46
N VAL A 326 -5.23 15.89 -25.46
CA VAL A 326 -4.08 15.46 -24.64
C VAL A 326 -2.89 15.15 -25.53
N SER A 327 -1.78 15.87 -25.33
CA SER A 327 -0.57 15.70 -26.12
C SER A 327 0.34 14.61 -25.51
N LEU A 328 0.41 13.46 -26.19
CA LEU A 328 1.30 12.36 -25.83
C LEU A 328 2.65 12.48 -26.53
N ARG A 329 3.73 11.96 -25.91
CA ARG A 329 5.07 11.95 -26.51
C ARG A 329 5.08 11.15 -27.80
N ASP A 330 5.72 11.73 -28.82
CA ASP A 330 5.98 11.04 -30.08
C ASP A 330 6.98 9.88 -29.92
N SER A 331 7.04 9.01 -30.93
CA SER A 331 7.94 7.85 -30.95
C SER A 331 9.43 8.22 -30.77
N ALA A 332 9.88 9.37 -31.30
CA ALA A 332 11.27 9.81 -31.18
C ALA A 332 11.60 10.32 -29.76
N GLN A 333 10.67 11.03 -29.12
CA GLN A 333 10.77 11.49 -27.75
C GLN A 333 10.80 10.31 -26.77
N VAL A 334 9.96 9.30 -26.99
CA VAL A 334 9.97 8.06 -26.20
C VAL A 334 11.32 7.35 -26.37
N ALA A 335 11.82 7.20 -27.60
CA ALA A 335 13.12 6.57 -27.85
C ALA A 335 14.26 7.31 -27.12
N LYS A 336 14.28 8.65 -27.20
CA LYS A 336 15.25 9.50 -26.51
C LYS A 336 15.16 9.36 -24.98
N ARG A 337 13.95 9.22 -24.43
CA ARG A 337 13.74 8.95 -23.00
C ARG A 337 14.30 7.59 -22.60
N ARG A 338 13.97 6.53 -23.34
CA ARG A 338 14.47 5.17 -23.09
C ARG A 338 15.99 5.12 -23.13
N GLN A 339 16.61 5.78 -24.10
CA GLN A 339 18.07 5.92 -24.18
C GLN A 339 18.64 6.62 -22.94
N ARG A 340 18.09 7.77 -22.54
CA ARG A 340 18.51 8.48 -21.33
C ARG A 340 18.33 7.65 -20.06
N GLN A 341 17.29 6.83 -19.97
CA GLN A 341 17.08 5.91 -18.85
C GLN A 341 18.14 4.81 -18.83
N ALA A 342 18.46 4.21 -19.99
CA ALA A 342 19.50 3.20 -20.12
C ALA A 342 20.89 3.75 -19.72
N GLU A 343 21.25 4.94 -20.20
CA GLU A 343 22.50 5.63 -19.82
C GLU A 343 22.55 5.90 -18.31
N ARG A 344 21.44 6.33 -17.71
CA ARG A 344 21.36 6.54 -16.25
C ARG A 344 21.54 5.24 -15.47
N LEU A 345 20.96 4.14 -15.94
CA LEU A 345 21.12 2.82 -15.33
C LEU A 345 22.56 2.31 -15.45
N GLU A 346 23.20 2.52 -16.59
CA GLU A 346 24.59 2.14 -16.80
C GLU A 346 25.54 2.91 -15.88
N LYS A 347 25.36 4.24 -15.78
CA LYS A 347 26.09 5.10 -14.83
C LYS A 347 25.93 4.61 -13.38
N LYS A 348 24.70 4.27 -12.97
CA LYS A 348 24.44 3.68 -11.64
C LYS A 348 25.18 2.35 -11.45
N ARG A 349 25.21 1.50 -12.48
CA ARG A 349 25.92 0.20 -12.43
C ARG A 349 27.43 0.41 -12.30
N LYS A 350 28.03 1.33 -13.07
CA LYS A 350 29.45 1.69 -13.00
C LYS A 350 29.83 2.22 -11.63
N GLY A 351 29.06 3.16 -11.08
CA GLY A 351 29.28 3.68 -9.73
C GLY A 351 29.25 2.57 -8.66
N ARG A 352 28.30 1.62 -8.75
CA ARG A 352 28.24 0.47 -7.84
C ARG A 352 29.45 -0.45 -7.96
N GLN A 353 29.95 -0.67 -9.19
CA GLN A 353 31.15 -1.47 -9.43
C GLN A 353 32.41 -0.80 -8.86
N GLN A 354 32.57 0.51 -9.08
CA GLN A 354 33.68 1.29 -8.50
C GLN A 354 33.68 1.23 -6.97
N LYS A 355 32.50 1.38 -6.33
CA LYS A 355 32.37 1.20 -4.88
C LYS A 355 32.82 -0.19 -4.42
N LYS A 356 32.36 -1.25 -5.10
CA LYS A 356 32.77 -2.63 -4.77
C LYS A 356 34.27 -2.86 -4.94
N ALA A 357 34.88 -2.30 -5.98
CA ALA A 357 36.32 -2.39 -6.21
C ALA A 357 37.12 -1.68 -5.11
N ALA A 358 36.71 -0.46 -4.73
CA ALA A 358 37.33 0.29 -3.64
C ALA A 358 37.25 -0.46 -2.30
N MET A 359 36.08 -1.03 -1.96
CA MET A 359 35.93 -1.82 -0.73
C MET A 359 36.82 -3.08 -0.71
N ARG A 360 36.99 -3.75 -1.86
CA ARG A 360 37.89 -4.90 -1.99
C ARG A 360 39.37 -4.52 -1.86
N ALA A 361 39.77 -3.34 -2.32
CA ALA A 361 41.14 -2.86 -2.17
C ALA A 361 41.47 -2.55 -0.71
N VAL A 362 40.54 -1.93 0.02
CA VAL A 362 40.67 -1.66 1.46
C VAL A 362 40.73 -2.94 2.29
N ALA A 363 39.95 -3.98 1.93
CA ALA A 363 39.96 -5.26 2.66
C ALA A 363 41.20 -6.14 2.40
N LYS A 364 42.03 -5.79 1.41
CA LYS A 364 43.29 -6.49 1.08
C LYS A 364 44.53 -5.78 1.62
N SER A 365 44.35 -4.57 2.17
CA SER A 365 45.38 -3.79 2.88
C SER A 365 45.18 -3.98 4.37
#